data_AF-A0A383CPB9-F1
#
_entry.id   AF-A0A383CPB9-F1
#
_cell.length_a   1.000
_cell.length_b   1.000
_cell.length_c   1.000
_cell.angle_alpha   90.00
_cell.angle_beta   90.00
_cell.angle_gamma   90.00
#
_symmetry.space_group_name_H-M   'P 1'
#
loop_
_entity.id
_entity.type
_entity.pdbx_description
1 polymer ?
#
loop_
_entity_poly.entity_id
_entity_poly.type
_entity_poly.pdbx_seq_one_letter_code
_entity_poly.pdbx_strand_id
1 'polypeptide(L)'
;MSTIQCGNYWILTSESSRIQIGDVVMAEIRPNIVKRKLQLGEPVNVLAGYMDPDLAEVFGNLGFDGVWIEAEHGSFDYRDIPDMTRACDLWDMTSIVR
;
A
#
# COMPACT_ATOMS: atom_id res chain seq x y z
N MET A 1 -21.28 14.14 -2.76
CA MET A 1 -21.73 12.80 -3.22
C MET A 1 -22.00 12.87 -4.71
N SER A 2 -21.17 12.23 -5.51
CA SER A 2 -21.38 12.09 -6.95
C SER A 2 -21.58 10.62 -7.29
N THR A 3 -22.49 10.35 -8.23
CA THR A 3 -22.77 8.99 -8.70
C THR A 3 -22.34 8.90 -10.16
N ILE A 4 -21.55 7.88 -10.50
CA ILE A 4 -21.12 7.62 -11.88
C ILE A 4 -21.77 6.31 -12.34
N GLN A 5 -22.40 6.34 -13.51
CA GLN A 5 -22.98 5.15 -14.14
C GLN A 5 -21.93 4.47 -15.01
N CYS A 6 -21.62 3.20 -14.71
CA CYS A 6 -20.74 2.36 -15.53
C CYS A 6 -21.51 1.09 -15.92
N GLY A 7 -22.04 1.06 -17.14
CA GLY A 7 -22.93 0.00 -17.60
C GLY A 7 -24.24 -0.05 -16.79
N ASN A 8 -24.56 -1.23 -16.25
CA ASN A 8 -25.76 -1.47 -15.43
C ASN A 8 -25.55 -1.20 -13.93
N TYR A 9 -24.39 -0.69 -13.54
CA TYR A 9 -24.04 -0.49 -12.13
C TYR A 9 -23.89 1.00 -11.80
N TRP A 10 -24.35 1.36 -10.61
CA TRP A 10 -24.20 2.68 -10.02
C TRP A 10 -23.03 2.68 -9.06
N ILE A 11 -21.99 3.47 -9.35
CA ILE A 11 -20.83 3.62 -8.47
C ILE A 11 -21.02 4.89 -7.64
N LEU A 12 -21.14 4.72 -6.32
CA LEU A 12 -21.16 5.83 -5.37
C LEU A 12 -19.72 6.25 -5.07
N THR A 13 -19.30 7.41 -5.56
CA THR A 13 -17.99 7.98 -5.17
C THR A 13 -18.24 8.95 -4.01
N SER A 14 -18.04 8.49 -2.79
CA SER A 14 -17.86 9.39 -1.64
C SER A 14 -16.38 9.78 -1.55
N GLU A 15 -16.06 10.96 -1.00
CA GLU A 15 -14.68 11.36 -0.69
C GLU A 15 -13.98 10.44 0.32
N SER A 16 -14.72 9.48 0.90
CA SER A 16 -14.21 8.36 1.68
C SER A 16 -13.89 7.18 0.75
N SER A 17 -12.71 6.60 0.97
CA SER A 17 -12.03 5.44 0.36
C SER A 17 -12.84 4.15 0.15
N ARG A 18 -14.17 4.15 0.27
CA ARG A 18 -15.05 3.00 0.07
C ARG A 18 -15.49 2.87 -1.39
N ILE A 19 -15.14 1.74 -2.01
CA ILE A 19 -15.73 1.31 -3.28
C ILE A 19 -16.84 0.30 -2.94
N GLN A 20 -18.06 0.53 -3.38
CA GLN A 20 -19.19 -0.40 -3.18
C GLN A 20 -19.73 -0.91 -4.52
N ILE A 21 -19.88 -2.23 -4.64
CA ILE A 21 -20.57 -2.91 -5.75
C ILE A 21 -21.64 -3.82 -5.12
N GLY A 22 -22.88 -3.35 -5.05
CA GLY A 22 -23.95 -4.04 -4.30
C GLY A 22 -23.65 -4.14 -2.80
N ASP A 23 -24.06 -5.24 -2.14
CA ASP A 23 -23.80 -5.52 -0.71
C ASP A 23 -22.34 -5.96 -0.43
N VAL A 24 -21.49 -6.03 -1.47
CA VAL A 24 -20.08 -6.38 -1.32
C VAL A 24 -19.32 -5.13 -0.88
N VAL A 25 -18.92 -5.11 0.40
CA VAL A 25 -17.97 -4.13 0.92
C VAL A 25 -16.59 -4.50 0.35
N MET A 26 -16.09 -3.73 -0.62
CA MET A 26 -14.68 -3.84 -1.00
C MET A 26 -13.84 -3.39 0.20
N ALA A 27 -12.73 -4.11 0.47
CA ALA A 27 -11.77 -3.69 1.48
C ALA A 27 -11.35 -2.24 1.20
N GLU A 28 -11.40 -1.38 2.22
CA GLU A 28 -10.88 -0.02 2.07
C GLU A 28 -9.39 -0.09 1.79
N ILE A 29 -8.97 0.53 0.69
CA ILE A 29 -7.55 0.66 0.37
C ILE A 29 -6.94 1.57 1.44
N ARG A 30 -5.96 1.03 2.16
CA ARG A 30 -5.27 1.78 3.22
C ARG A 30 -4.60 3.05 2.68
N PRO A 31 -4.46 4.08 3.51
CA PRO A 31 -3.74 5.29 3.12
C PRO A 31 -2.26 5.00 2.84
N ASN A 32 -1.73 5.63 1.80
CA ASN A 32 -0.29 5.63 1.53
C ASN A 32 0.40 6.62 2.48
N ILE A 33 1.04 6.09 3.53
CA ILE A 33 1.67 6.87 4.61
C ILE A 33 2.83 7.70 4.07
N VAL A 34 3.69 7.13 3.22
CA VAL A 34 4.83 7.84 2.64
C VAL A 34 4.36 9.06 1.85
N LYS A 35 3.39 8.89 0.96
CA LYS A 35 2.81 9.98 0.17
C LYS A 35 2.24 11.07 1.06
N ARG A 36 1.48 10.70 2.09
CA ARG A 36 0.89 11.65 3.05
C ARG A 36 1.96 12.46 3.75
N LYS A 37 2.99 11.82 4.32
CA LYS A 37 4.08 12.49 5.03
C LYS A 37 4.86 13.44 4.12
N LEU A 38 5.21 12.99 2.91
CA LEU A 38 5.88 13.83 1.92
C LEU A 38 5.04 15.05 1.53
N GLN A 39 3.72 14.91 1.39
CA GLN A 39 2.82 16.05 1.11
C GLN A 39 2.76 17.06 2.26
N LEU A 40 3.01 16.63 3.49
CA LEU A 40 3.07 17.48 4.68
C LEU A 40 4.47 18.08 4.91
N GLY A 41 5.46 17.73 4.07
CA GLY A 41 6.86 18.14 4.26
C GLY A 41 7.54 17.44 5.44
N GLU A 42 7.00 16.31 5.89
CA GLU A 42 7.56 15.51 6.98
C GLU A 42 8.65 14.57 6.48
N PRO A 43 9.67 14.26 7.31
CA PRO A 43 10.66 13.26 6.96
C PRO A 43 10.04 11.87 6.87
N VAL A 44 10.54 11.07 5.92
CA VAL A 44 10.11 9.69 5.70
C VAL A 44 11.31 8.75 5.81
N ASN A 45 11.14 7.68 6.60
CA ASN A 45 12.12 6.62 6.76
C ASN A 45 11.68 5.39 5.98
N VAL A 46 12.44 5.02 4.94
CA VAL A 46 12.17 3.86 4.10
C VAL A 46 13.31 2.85 4.22
N LEU A 47 12.97 1.60 4.47
CA LEU A 47 13.93 0.49 4.45
C LEU A 47 14.31 0.18 3.01
N ALA A 48 15.61 0.11 2.72
CA ALA A 48 16.13 -0.23 1.41
C ALA A 48 17.33 -1.17 1.53
N GLY A 49 17.59 -1.93 0.47
CA GLY A 49 18.65 -2.95 0.43
C GLY A 49 18.09 -4.35 0.28
N TYR A 50 18.81 -5.34 0.77
CA TYR A 50 18.38 -6.74 0.74
C TYR A 50 17.26 -6.96 1.77
N MET A 51 16.02 -6.74 1.33
CA MET A 51 14.80 -6.91 2.12
C MET A 51 14.03 -8.10 1.58
N ASP A 52 13.49 -8.91 2.47
CA ASP A 52 12.50 -9.96 2.18
C ASP A 52 11.26 -9.73 3.08
N PRO A 53 10.15 -10.45 2.84
CA PRO A 53 8.94 -10.27 3.64
C PRO A 53 9.15 -10.51 5.14
N ASP A 54 9.96 -11.48 5.53
CA ASP A 54 10.24 -11.82 6.93
C ASP A 54 10.98 -10.67 7.64
N LEU A 55 12.01 -10.10 6.99
CA LEU A 55 12.71 -8.92 7.49
C LEU A 55 11.79 -7.71 7.54
N ALA A 56 10.90 -7.53 6.57
CA ALA A 56 9.92 -6.45 6.58
C ALA A 56 9.00 -6.55 7.81
N GLU A 57 8.58 -7.75 8.21
CA GLU A 57 7.78 -7.92 9.44
C GLU A 57 8.57 -7.61 10.72
N VAL A 58 9.84 -8.03 10.79
CA VAL A 58 10.71 -7.72 11.93
C VAL A 58 10.88 -6.21 12.08
N PHE A 59 11.19 -5.51 10.99
CA PHE A 59 11.41 -4.07 11.03
C PHE A 59 10.12 -3.26 11.10
N GLY A 60 8.97 -3.80 10.69
CA GLY A 60 7.67 -3.16 10.80
C GLY A 60 7.31 -2.74 12.22
N ASN A 61 7.76 -3.51 13.22
CA ASN A 61 7.63 -3.19 14.64
C ASN A 61 8.39 -1.94 15.10
N LEU A 62 9.31 -1.41 14.27
CA LEU A 62 10.15 -0.27 14.63
C LEU A 62 9.61 1.09 14.13
N GLY A 63 8.45 1.10 13.45
CA GLY A 63 7.79 2.33 13.02
C GLY A 63 8.40 2.97 11.77
N PHE A 64 8.96 2.17 10.85
CA PHE A 64 9.34 2.64 9.53
C PHE A 64 8.10 3.03 8.70
N ASP A 65 8.24 3.98 7.78
CA ASP A 65 7.12 4.48 6.98
C ASP A 65 6.87 3.62 5.73
N GLY A 66 7.87 2.87 5.29
CA GLY A 66 7.81 2.07 4.09
C GLY A 66 9.00 1.14 3.85
N VAL A 67 8.84 0.29 2.84
CA VAL A 67 9.86 -0.63 2.34
C VAL A 67 10.05 -0.37 0.85
N TRP A 68 11.31 -0.32 0.44
CA TRP A 68 11.74 -0.23 -0.94
C TRP A 68 12.03 -1.62 -1.48
N ILE A 69 11.21 -2.07 -2.42
CA ILE A 69 11.32 -3.32 -3.14
C ILE A 69 12.25 -3.08 -4.34
N GLU A 70 13.51 -3.49 -4.21
CA GLU A 70 14.50 -3.44 -5.29
C GLU A 70 14.24 -4.56 -6.32
N ALA A 71 13.45 -4.27 -7.36
CA ALA A 71 13.21 -5.20 -8.46
C ALA A 71 14.12 -4.92 -9.68
N GLU A 72 14.77 -3.75 -9.76
CA GLU A 72 15.75 -3.44 -10.82
C GLU A 72 17.08 -4.21 -10.65
N HIS A 73 17.64 -4.18 -9.44
CA HIS A 73 18.95 -4.77 -9.13
C HIS A 73 18.89 -5.88 -8.09
N GLY A 74 17.74 -6.05 -7.43
CA GLY A 74 17.52 -7.12 -6.48
C GLY A 74 17.01 -8.39 -7.15
N SER A 75 16.73 -9.40 -6.34
CA SER A 75 16.27 -10.71 -6.78
C SER A 75 14.74 -10.84 -6.80
N PHE A 76 14.00 -9.73 -6.73
CA PHE A 76 12.54 -9.74 -6.72
C PHE A 76 11.97 -10.09 -8.10
N ASP A 77 11.03 -11.04 -8.11
CA ASP A 77 10.20 -11.41 -9.24
C ASP A 77 8.72 -11.11 -8.90
N TYR A 78 7.84 -11.13 -9.91
CA TYR A 78 6.41 -10.86 -9.73
C TYR A 78 5.74 -11.76 -8.68
N ARG A 79 6.28 -12.97 -8.48
CA ARG A 79 5.79 -13.95 -7.50
C ARG A 79 6.00 -13.51 -6.06
N ASP A 80 6.97 -12.62 -5.80
CA ASP A 80 7.39 -12.21 -4.45
C ASP A 80 6.62 -10.97 -3.96
N ILE A 81 6.07 -10.18 -4.90
CA ILE A 81 5.32 -8.95 -4.62
C ILE A 81 4.15 -9.20 -3.64
N PRO A 82 3.32 -10.25 -3.77
CA PRO A 82 2.20 -10.46 -2.86
C PRO A 82 2.61 -10.62 -1.40
N ASP A 83 3.68 -11.37 -1.12
CA ASP A 83 4.10 -11.61 0.26
C ASP A 83 4.77 -10.36 0.85
N MET A 84 5.57 -9.65 0.05
CA MET A 84 6.18 -8.39 0.48
C MET A 84 5.14 -7.31 0.78
N THR A 85 4.15 -7.13 -0.10
CA THR A 85 3.08 -6.14 0.10
C THR A 85 2.20 -6.48 1.30
N ARG A 86 1.88 -7.76 1.55
CA ARG A 86 1.16 -8.20 2.75
C ARG A 86 1.94 -7.94 4.04
N ALA A 87 3.24 -8.22 4.05
CA ALA A 87 4.10 -7.91 5.19
C ALA A 87 4.10 -6.40 5.49
N CYS A 88 4.15 -5.56 4.45
CA CYS A 88 4.04 -4.11 4.61
C CYS A 88 2.67 -3.67 5.15
N ASP A 89 1.59 -4.26 4.63
CA ASP A 89 0.21 -3.94 5.04
C ASP A 89 -0.06 -4.30 6.50
N LEU A 90 0.55 -5.38 7.01
CA LEU A 90 0.44 -5.80 8.41
C LEU A 90 0.96 -4.73 9.40
N TRP A 91 1.92 -3.92 8.98
CA TRP A 91 2.63 -2.93 9.80
C TRP A 91 2.37 -1.48 9.38
N ASP A 92 1.32 -1.22 8.59
CA ASP A 92 0.99 0.10 8.05
C ASP A 92 2.14 0.77 7.24
N MET A 93 3.11 -0.02 6.76
CA MET A 93 4.25 0.45 5.97
C MET A 93 3.87 0.59 4.50
N THR A 94 4.32 1.64 3.81
CA THR A 94 4.10 1.78 2.36
C THR A 94 5.11 0.94 1.56
N SER A 95 4.64 0.01 0.74
CA SER A 95 5.49 -0.71 -0.23
C SER A 95 5.76 0.17 -1.45
N ILE A 96 7.03 0.40 -1.79
CA ILE A 96 7.50 1.18 -2.94
C ILE A 96 8.33 0.26 -3.82
N VAL A 97 8.02 0.19 -5.12
CA VAL A 97 8.78 -0.67 -6.07
C VAL A 97 9.67 0.18 -6.97
N ARG A 98 10.89 -0.31 -7.22
CA ARG A 98 11.76 0.15 -8.30
C ARG A 98 12.13 -1.00 -9.21
#